data_AF-A0A7J9DQR2-F1
#
_entry.id   AF-A0A7J9DQR2-F1
#
_cell.length_a   1.000
_cell.length_b   1.000
_cell.length_c   1.000
_cell.angle_alpha   90.00
_cell.angle_beta   90.00
_cell.angle_gamma   90.00
#
_symmetry.space_group_name_H-M   'P 1'
#
loop_
_entity.id
_entity.type
_entity.pdbx_description
1 polymer ?
#
loop_
_entity_poly.entity_id
_entity_poly.type
_entity_poly.pdbx_seq_one_letter_code
_entity_poly.pdbx_strand_id
1 'polypeptide(L)'
;MAMIDEPLYPIAVLIDELKNEDIQLRLNSIRRLSTIARALGEERTRKELIPFLSENNDDDDEVLLAMAEELGVFIPYVGGVQYANVLLPPLETLCTVEETCVREKAVESLCRIGAQMMEQDLVESFIPLVKEVDYLEMQMHVGKDEITFCNKILQEFDIEFNRSFKRLAAGEWFTARVSSCGLFRIAYPSAPEALKTELRAIYSQLCQDDMPMVRRSAATNLGNFAATIEAPHLKVDIMSMFDDLTQDDQDSVRLLAVEGCAALGKLLEPQDCAAHILPVIVSFSQDKSWRVRYMVANQLYEVCEAVGPEPT
;
A
#
# COMPACT_ATOMS: atom_id res chain seq x y z
N MET A 1 -18.20 -42.46 -24.00
CA MET A 1 -19.01 -41.85 -22.92
C MET A 1 -19.45 -40.49 -23.44
N ALA A 2 -20.76 -40.29 -23.55
CA ALA A 2 -21.32 -39.03 -24.03
C ALA A 2 -20.94 -37.92 -23.03
N MET A 3 -20.32 -36.85 -23.54
CA MET A 3 -20.21 -35.61 -22.78
C MET A 3 -21.64 -35.09 -22.60
N ILE A 4 -22.07 -35.01 -21.35
CA ILE A 4 -23.33 -34.34 -21.01
C ILE A 4 -23.04 -32.86 -21.23
N ASP A 5 -23.55 -32.29 -22.31
CA ASP A 5 -23.67 -30.84 -22.47
C ASP A 5 -24.48 -30.33 -21.27
N GLU A 6 -23.79 -29.76 -20.28
CA GLU A 6 -24.43 -28.89 -19.30
C GLU A 6 -25.15 -27.79 -20.10
N PRO A 7 -26.45 -27.54 -19.86
CA PRO A 7 -27.16 -26.50 -20.60
C PRO A 7 -26.45 -25.17 -20.31
N LEU A 8 -25.78 -24.62 -21.34
CA LEU A 8 -25.20 -23.29 -21.34
C LEU A 8 -26.29 -22.32 -20.85
N TYR A 9 -26.23 -21.93 -19.58
CA TYR A 9 -27.07 -20.86 -19.08
C TYR A 9 -26.75 -19.62 -19.93
N PRO A 10 -27.74 -19.02 -20.61
CA PRO A 10 -27.49 -17.84 -21.42
C PRO A 10 -26.95 -16.76 -20.51
N ILE A 11 -25.82 -16.15 -20.90
CA ILE A 11 -25.23 -15.06 -20.11
C ILE A 11 -26.24 -13.93 -19.89
N ALA A 12 -27.19 -13.77 -20.82
CA ALA A 12 -28.27 -12.80 -20.73
C ALA A 12 -29.04 -12.93 -19.41
N VAL A 13 -29.32 -14.14 -18.94
CA VAL A 13 -30.03 -14.34 -17.66
C VAL A 13 -29.18 -13.90 -16.47
N LEU A 14 -27.88 -14.18 -16.52
CA LEU A 14 -26.93 -13.86 -15.46
C LEU A 14 -26.59 -12.35 -15.45
N ILE A 15 -26.56 -11.72 -16.62
CA ILE A 15 -26.44 -10.28 -16.81
C ILE A 15 -27.72 -9.55 -16.37
N ASP A 16 -28.90 -10.11 -16.65
CA ASP A 16 -30.17 -9.55 -16.20
C ASP A 16 -30.27 -9.56 -14.66
N GLU A 17 -29.74 -10.60 -14.00
CA GLU A 17 -29.60 -10.65 -12.54
C GLU A 17 -28.64 -9.57 -11.98
N LEU A 18 -27.58 -9.26 -12.73
CA LEU A 18 -26.64 -8.18 -12.40
C LEU A 18 -27.21 -6.79 -12.71
N LYS A 19 -28.23 -6.68 -13.56
CA LYS A 19 -28.95 -5.44 -13.89
C LYS A 19 -30.25 -5.26 -13.12
N ASN A 20 -30.47 -6.05 -12.07
CA ASN A 20 -31.69 -5.96 -11.28
C ASN A 20 -31.82 -4.58 -10.63
N GLU A 21 -33.02 -4.01 -10.52
CA GLU A 21 -33.23 -2.71 -9.86
C GLU A 21 -32.93 -2.78 -8.35
N ASP A 22 -33.08 -3.95 -7.72
CA ASP A 22 -32.79 -4.17 -6.31
C ASP A 22 -31.29 -4.35 -6.06
N ILE A 23 -30.71 -3.42 -5.29
CA ILE A 23 -29.30 -3.40 -4.90
C ILE A 23 -28.89 -4.72 -4.23
N GLN A 24 -29.74 -5.30 -3.37
CA GLN A 24 -29.40 -6.52 -2.64
C GLN A 24 -29.36 -7.74 -3.57
N LEU A 25 -30.18 -7.77 -4.62
CA LEU A 25 -30.10 -8.81 -5.63
C LEU A 25 -28.83 -8.67 -6.47
N ARG A 26 -28.45 -7.44 -6.87
CA ARG A 26 -27.17 -7.19 -7.56
C ARG A 26 -25.97 -7.59 -6.70
N LEU A 27 -25.95 -7.20 -5.43
CA LEU A 27 -24.88 -7.55 -4.48
C LEU A 27 -24.75 -9.08 -4.32
N ASN A 28 -25.87 -9.80 -4.20
CA ASN A 28 -25.87 -11.25 -4.11
C ASN A 28 -25.35 -11.92 -5.39
N SER A 29 -25.65 -11.34 -6.56
CA SER A 29 -25.12 -11.78 -7.85
C SER A 29 -23.61 -11.55 -7.96
N ILE A 30 -23.12 -10.37 -7.54
CA ILE A 30 -21.69 -10.05 -7.50
C ILE A 30 -20.92 -11.04 -6.62
N ARG A 31 -21.42 -11.32 -5.40
CA ARG A 31 -20.84 -12.33 -4.49
C ARG A 31 -20.84 -13.77 -5.04
N ARG A 32 -21.47 -13.99 -6.19
CA ARG A 32 -21.51 -15.28 -6.90
C ARG A 32 -20.82 -15.22 -8.26
N LEU A 33 -20.04 -14.17 -8.55
CA LEU A 33 -19.30 -14.01 -9.80
C LEU A 33 -18.45 -15.23 -10.15
N SER A 34 -17.78 -15.83 -9.16
CA SER A 34 -17.02 -17.07 -9.33
C SER A 34 -17.87 -18.24 -9.85
N THR A 35 -19.10 -18.38 -9.36
CA THR A 35 -20.04 -19.42 -9.80
C THR A 35 -20.54 -19.13 -11.22
N ILE A 36 -20.85 -17.86 -11.50
CA ILE A 36 -21.27 -17.39 -12.83
C ILE A 36 -20.17 -17.67 -13.86
N ALA A 37 -18.92 -17.26 -13.58
CA ALA A 37 -17.79 -17.46 -14.47
C ALA A 37 -17.45 -18.94 -14.69
N ARG A 38 -17.61 -19.78 -13.66
CA ARG A 38 -17.46 -21.23 -13.80
C ARG A 38 -18.50 -21.82 -14.76
N ALA A 39 -19.75 -21.35 -14.71
CA ALA A 39 -20.81 -21.82 -15.60
C ALA A 39 -20.64 -21.30 -17.04
N LEU A 40 -20.10 -20.09 -17.21
CA LEU A 40 -19.83 -19.51 -18.53
C LEU A 40 -18.61 -20.13 -19.21
N GLY A 41 -17.63 -20.57 -18.42
CA GLY A 41 -16.33 -20.99 -18.89
C GLY A 41 -15.39 -19.81 -19.16
N GLU A 42 -14.09 -20.08 -19.16
CA GLU A 42 -13.03 -19.07 -19.15
C GLU A 42 -13.09 -18.12 -20.36
N GLU A 43 -13.37 -18.66 -21.56
CA GLU A 43 -13.40 -17.86 -22.79
C GLU A 43 -14.52 -16.82 -22.79
N ARG A 44 -15.72 -17.24 -22.39
CA ARG A 44 -16.89 -16.36 -22.33
C ARG A 44 -16.80 -15.38 -21.16
N THR A 45 -16.22 -15.81 -20.04
CA THR A 45 -15.88 -14.90 -18.94
C THR A 45 -15.04 -13.73 -19.44
N ARG A 46 -13.96 -14.00 -20.19
CA ARG A 46 -13.09 -12.94 -20.72
C ARG A 46 -13.76 -12.05 -21.78
N LYS A 47 -14.58 -12.62 -22.65
CA LYS A 47 -15.16 -11.91 -23.81
C LYS A 47 -16.48 -11.20 -23.52
N GLU A 48 -17.20 -11.64 -22.50
CA GLU A 48 -18.56 -11.18 -22.24
C GLU A 48 -18.70 -10.64 -20.80
N LEU A 49 -18.32 -11.43 -19.78
CA LEU A 49 -18.53 -11.04 -18.38
C LEU A 49 -17.59 -9.90 -17.95
N ILE A 50 -16.29 -9.99 -18.25
CA ILE A 50 -15.32 -8.96 -17.86
C ILE A 50 -15.63 -7.60 -18.51
N PRO A 51 -15.87 -7.49 -19.83
CA PRO A 51 -16.28 -6.23 -20.44
C PRO A 51 -17.56 -5.67 -19.83
N PHE A 52 -18.54 -6.53 -19.51
CA PHE A 52 -19.76 -6.13 -18.83
C PHE A 52 -19.46 -5.49 -17.47
N LEU A 53 -18.58 -6.08 -16.65
CA LEU A 53 -18.20 -5.52 -15.36
C LEU A 53 -17.45 -4.18 -15.50
N SER A 54 -16.58 -4.05 -16.52
CA SER A 54 -15.89 -2.79 -16.80
C SER A 54 -16.85 -1.66 -17.18
N GLU A 55 -17.93 -1.96 -17.91
CA GLU A 55 -18.94 -0.99 -18.32
C GLU A 55 -19.93 -0.61 -17.20
N ASN A 56 -20.14 -1.48 -16.20
CA ASN A 56 -21.07 -1.22 -15.08
C ASN A 56 -20.30 -0.79 -13.81
N ASN A 57 -19.55 0.29 -13.93
CA ASN A 57 -18.78 0.90 -12.82
C ASN A 57 -19.54 2.02 -12.08
N ASP A 58 -20.71 2.42 -12.56
CA ASP A 58 -21.62 3.41 -11.95
C ASP A 58 -22.78 2.68 -11.25
N ASP A 59 -22.45 2.00 -10.14
CA ASP A 59 -23.41 1.27 -9.29
C ASP A 59 -23.23 1.72 -7.82
N ASP A 60 -24.03 1.17 -6.92
CA ASP A 60 -23.96 1.44 -5.49
C ASP A 60 -22.61 1.00 -4.89
N ASP A 61 -22.06 1.80 -3.97
CA ASP A 61 -20.73 1.59 -3.38
C ASP A 61 -20.56 0.20 -2.76
N GLU A 62 -21.60 -0.39 -2.16
CA GLU A 62 -21.53 -1.75 -1.60
C GLU A 62 -21.34 -2.81 -2.70
N VAL A 63 -21.95 -2.59 -3.86
CA VAL A 63 -21.86 -3.48 -5.03
C VAL A 63 -20.48 -3.35 -5.66
N LEU A 64 -19.98 -2.13 -5.83
CA LEU A 64 -18.65 -1.86 -6.37
C LEU A 64 -17.53 -2.40 -5.46
N LEU A 65 -17.69 -2.26 -4.14
CA LEU A 65 -16.75 -2.83 -3.16
C LEU A 65 -16.68 -4.36 -3.28
N ALA A 66 -17.84 -5.03 -3.35
CA ALA A 66 -17.90 -6.47 -3.51
C ALA A 66 -17.33 -6.92 -4.87
N MET A 67 -17.53 -6.13 -5.93
CA MET A 67 -16.97 -6.40 -7.25
C MET A 67 -15.44 -6.33 -7.22
N ALA A 68 -14.88 -5.28 -6.61
CA ALA A 68 -13.44 -5.12 -6.42
C ALA A 68 -12.85 -6.34 -5.69
N GLU A 69 -13.52 -6.82 -4.64
CA GLU A 69 -13.08 -7.98 -3.86
C GLU A 69 -13.08 -9.29 -4.68
N GLU A 70 -14.17 -9.58 -5.38
CA GLU A 70 -14.31 -10.81 -6.18
C GLU A 70 -13.31 -10.84 -7.36
N LEU A 71 -13.04 -9.69 -7.98
CA LEU A 71 -12.07 -9.58 -9.08
C LEU A 71 -10.63 -9.93 -8.63
N GLY A 72 -10.26 -9.64 -7.37
CA GLY A 72 -8.92 -9.92 -6.85
C GLY A 72 -8.55 -11.41 -6.78
N VAL A 73 -9.54 -12.30 -6.82
CA VAL A 73 -9.35 -13.76 -6.80
C VAL A 73 -9.78 -14.43 -8.11
N PHE A 74 -9.92 -13.66 -9.19
CA PHE A 74 -10.60 -14.11 -10.41
C PHE A 74 -9.72 -14.81 -11.44
N ILE A 75 -8.39 -14.85 -11.22
CA ILE A 75 -7.40 -15.47 -12.13
C ILE A 75 -7.80 -16.90 -12.58
N PRO A 76 -8.24 -17.81 -11.69
CA PRO A 76 -8.61 -19.16 -12.11
C PRO A 76 -9.80 -19.19 -13.08
N TYR A 77 -10.71 -18.22 -12.99
CA TYR A 77 -11.93 -18.17 -13.79
C TYR A 77 -11.75 -17.51 -15.16
N VAL A 78 -10.62 -16.81 -15.36
CA VAL A 78 -10.20 -16.27 -16.66
C VAL A 78 -9.19 -17.17 -17.38
N GLY A 79 -8.93 -18.38 -16.88
CA GLY A 79 -8.01 -19.34 -17.51
C GLY A 79 -6.55 -19.21 -17.11
N GLY A 80 -6.31 -18.69 -15.91
CA GLY A 80 -4.99 -18.67 -15.27
C GLY A 80 -4.19 -17.39 -15.52
N VAL A 81 -2.97 -17.39 -15.01
CA VAL A 81 -2.08 -16.20 -14.93
C VAL A 81 -1.78 -15.57 -16.30
N GLN A 82 -1.77 -16.37 -17.36
CA GLN A 82 -1.56 -15.93 -18.74
C GLN A 82 -2.65 -15.01 -19.30
N TYR A 83 -3.80 -14.93 -18.62
CA TYR A 83 -4.91 -14.04 -18.97
C TYR A 83 -5.24 -13.06 -17.84
N ALA A 84 -4.38 -12.92 -16.83
CA ALA A 84 -4.63 -12.03 -15.70
C ALA A 84 -4.78 -10.55 -16.12
N ASN A 85 -4.14 -10.15 -17.23
CA ASN A 85 -4.22 -8.81 -17.78
C ASN A 85 -5.66 -8.33 -18.10
N VAL A 86 -6.58 -9.24 -18.41
CA VAL A 86 -7.97 -8.89 -18.70
C VAL A 86 -8.72 -8.34 -17.48
N LEU A 87 -8.23 -8.62 -16.26
CA LEU A 87 -8.82 -8.15 -15.00
C LEU A 87 -8.40 -6.72 -14.66
N LEU A 88 -7.39 -6.19 -15.36
CA LEU A 88 -6.82 -4.88 -15.07
C LEU A 88 -7.80 -3.73 -15.40
N PRO A 89 -8.45 -3.66 -16.57
CA PRO A 89 -9.36 -2.55 -16.90
C PRO A 89 -10.55 -2.33 -15.93
N PRO A 90 -11.30 -3.37 -15.48
CA PRO A 90 -12.37 -3.13 -14.52
C PRO A 90 -11.83 -2.62 -13.17
N LEU A 91 -10.70 -3.15 -12.70
CA LEU A 91 -10.09 -2.70 -11.46
C LEU A 91 -9.48 -1.30 -11.58
N GLU A 92 -8.87 -0.95 -12.71
CA GLU A 92 -8.43 0.41 -13.03
C GLU A 92 -9.58 1.40 -12.86
N THR A 93 -10.74 1.07 -13.43
CA THR A 93 -11.92 1.92 -13.34
C THR A 93 -12.41 2.05 -11.90
N LEU A 94 -12.45 0.94 -11.15
CA LEU A 94 -12.81 0.94 -9.73
C LEU A 94 -11.82 1.72 -8.86
N CYS A 95 -10.57 1.89 -9.28
CA CYS A 95 -9.62 2.78 -8.61
C CYS A 95 -9.88 4.28 -8.87
N THR A 96 -10.86 4.64 -9.71
CA THR A 96 -11.17 6.06 -10.01
C THR A 96 -12.50 6.53 -9.42
N VAL A 97 -13.23 5.67 -8.72
CA VAL A 97 -14.57 5.97 -8.17
C VAL A 97 -14.51 6.86 -6.92
N GLU A 98 -15.54 7.64 -6.62
CA GLU A 98 -15.49 8.62 -5.51
C GLU A 98 -15.37 8.00 -4.11
N GLU A 99 -15.88 6.77 -3.91
CA GLU A 99 -15.87 6.12 -2.60
C GLU A 99 -14.50 5.51 -2.26
N THR A 100 -13.95 5.93 -1.12
CA THR A 100 -12.57 5.59 -0.73
C THR A 100 -12.43 4.10 -0.42
N CYS A 101 -13.42 3.49 0.22
CA CYS A 101 -13.37 2.06 0.53
C CYS A 101 -13.29 1.18 -0.72
N VAL A 102 -13.98 1.59 -1.80
CA VAL A 102 -13.97 0.86 -3.08
C VAL A 102 -12.59 0.96 -3.72
N ARG A 103 -12.02 2.17 -3.79
CA ARG A 103 -10.69 2.38 -4.37
C ARG A 103 -9.61 1.59 -3.64
N GLU A 104 -9.62 1.61 -2.31
CA GLU A 104 -8.70 0.84 -1.47
C GLU A 104 -8.79 -0.67 -1.73
N LYS A 105 -10.00 -1.20 -1.93
CA LYS A 105 -10.19 -2.61 -2.23
C LYS A 105 -9.77 -2.97 -3.65
N ALA A 106 -10.04 -2.11 -4.62
CA ALA A 106 -9.63 -2.31 -6.01
C ALA A 106 -8.10 -2.36 -6.14
N VAL A 107 -7.42 -1.48 -5.39
CA VAL A 107 -5.97 -1.49 -5.19
C VAL A 107 -5.47 -2.82 -4.63
N GLU A 108 -6.05 -3.31 -3.53
CA GLU A 108 -5.65 -4.58 -2.90
C GLU A 108 -5.75 -5.72 -3.91
N SER A 109 -6.85 -5.77 -4.65
CA SER A 109 -7.09 -6.74 -5.71
C SER A 109 -6.11 -6.63 -6.87
N LEU A 110 -5.75 -5.43 -7.31
CA LEU A 110 -4.72 -5.20 -8.33
C LEU A 110 -3.36 -5.72 -7.86
N CYS A 111 -2.94 -5.40 -6.64
CA CYS A 111 -1.68 -5.91 -6.09
C CYS A 111 -1.67 -7.44 -6.01
N ARG A 112 -2.77 -8.07 -5.58
CA ARG A 112 -2.90 -9.53 -5.52
C ARG A 112 -2.82 -10.19 -6.89
N ILE A 113 -3.43 -9.60 -7.91
CA ILE A 113 -3.37 -10.09 -9.28
C ILE A 113 -1.96 -9.93 -9.82
N GLY A 114 -1.39 -8.72 -9.69
CA GLY A 114 -0.05 -8.40 -10.12
C GLY A 114 0.98 -9.38 -9.56
N ALA A 115 0.91 -9.72 -8.27
CA ALA A 115 1.79 -10.68 -7.61
C ALA A 115 1.87 -12.06 -8.29
N GLN A 116 0.86 -12.41 -9.09
CA GLN A 116 0.75 -13.68 -9.81
C GLN A 116 0.99 -13.55 -11.33
N MET A 117 1.08 -12.33 -11.86
CA MET A 117 1.27 -12.09 -13.29
C MET A 117 2.69 -12.48 -13.75
N MET A 118 2.81 -12.81 -15.03
CA MET A 118 4.09 -13.07 -15.67
C MET A 118 4.85 -11.75 -15.90
N GLU A 119 6.18 -11.82 -15.87
CA GLU A 119 7.07 -10.65 -16.00
C GLU A 119 6.77 -9.78 -17.23
N GLN A 120 6.50 -10.41 -18.37
CA GLN A 120 6.16 -9.70 -19.60
C GLN A 120 4.84 -8.90 -19.47
N ASP A 121 3.78 -9.51 -18.92
CA ASP A 121 2.48 -8.87 -18.77
C ASP A 121 2.51 -7.76 -17.72
N LEU A 122 3.39 -7.89 -16.73
CA LEU A 122 3.65 -6.82 -15.77
C LEU A 122 4.14 -5.57 -16.49
N VAL A 123 5.21 -5.71 -17.28
CA VAL A 123 5.84 -4.59 -17.99
C VAL A 123 4.90 -3.96 -19.02
N GLU A 124 4.19 -4.79 -19.79
CA GLU A 124 3.36 -4.32 -20.89
C GLU A 124 2.00 -3.76 -20.44
N SER A 125 1.39 -4.30 -19.38
CA SER A 125 0.01 -3.97 -19.01
C SER A 125 -0.14 -3.42 -17.59
N PHE A 126 0.49 -4.05 -16.59
CA PHE A 126 0.32 -3.65 -15.20
C PHE A 126 0.99 -2.30 -14.89
N ILE A 127 2.25 -2.13 -15.30
CA ILE A 127 3.02 -0.91 -15.03
C ILE A 127 2.39 0.35 -15.64
N PRO A 128 1.94 0.36 -16.90
CA PRO A 128 1.25 1.52 -17.46
C PRO A 128 0.02 1.91 -16.67
N LEU A 129 -0.80 0.95 -16.26
CA LEU A 129 -1.97 1.18 -15.42
C LEU A 129 -1.59 1.82 -14.09
N VAL A 130 -0.55 1.31 -13.42
CA VAL A 130 -0.11 1.86 -12.14
C VAL A 130 0.42 3.31 -12.30
N LYS A 131 0.91 3.69 -13.49
CA LYS A 131 1.27 5.08 -13.81
C LYS A 131 0.03 5.97 -14.01
N GLU A 132 -1.06 5.44 -14.58
CA GLU A 132 -2.31 6.17 -14.88
C GLU A 132 -3.22 6.34 -13.66
N VAL A 133 -3.35 5.30 -12.81
CA VAL A 133 -4.23 5.27 -11.63
C VAL A 133 -3.74 6.19 -10.49
N ASP A 134 -2.61 6.86 -10.67
CA ASP A 134 -1.85 7.56 -9.64
C ASP A 134 -1.50 6.58 -8.49
N TYR A 135 -0.25 6.10 -8.48
CA TYR A 135 0.37 5.12 -7.57
C TYR A 135 0.03 5.27 -6.07
N LEU A 136 -0.57 6.39 -5.68
CA LEU A 136 -0.83 6.89 -4.33
C LEU A 136 -1.96 6.21 -3.59
N GLU A 137 -2.99 5.72 -4.29
CA GLU A 137 -4.04 4.95 -3.61
C GLU A 137 -3.64 3.49 -3.43
N MET A 138 -2.67 3.03 -4.24
CA MET A 138 -2.23 1.64 -4.24
C MET A 138 -1.56 1.17 -2.94
N GLN A 139 -1.18 2.08 -2.03
CA GLN A 139 -0.25 1.76 -0.94
C GLN A 139 -0.82 1.85 0.47
N MET A 140 -2.05 2.34 0.65
CA MET A 140 -2.56 2.55 2.01
C MET A 140 -3.03 1.27 2.72
N HIS A 141 -3.22 0.13 2.01
CA HIS A 141 -3.94 -1.03 2.57
C HIS A 141 -3.33 -2.41 2.26
N VAL A 142 -2.06 -2.46 1.86
CA VAL A 142 -1.45 -3.67 1.31
C VAL A 142 -0.73 -4.52 2.37
N GLY A 143 -0.99 -5.84 2.39
CA GLY A 143 -0.38 -6.80 3.31
C GLY A 143 1.11 -7.07 3.02
N LYS A 144 1.79 -7.74 3.95
CA LYS A 144 3.25 -7.98 3.91
C LYS A 144 3.74 -8.69 2.63
N ASP A 145 2.92 -9.55 2.03
CA ASP A 145 3.32 -10.35 0.85
C ASP A 145 3.23 -9.55 -0.46
N GLU A 146 2.27 -8.63 -0.56
CA GLU A 146 2.02 -7.79 -1.74
C GLU A 146 3.04 -6.62 -1.84
N ILE A 147 3.64 -6.19 -0.73
CA ILE A 147 4.80 -5.27 -0.70
C ILE A 147 6.00 -5.87 -1.48
N THR A 148 6.19 -7.19 -1.41
CA THR A 148 7.28 -7.88 -2.10
C THR A 148 7.13 -7.82 -3.62
N PHE A 149 5.89 -7.82 -4.11
CA PHE A 149 5.59 -7.68 -5.52
C PHE A 149 5.79 -6.25 -6.02
N CYS A 150 5.33 -5.24 -5.27
CA CYS A 150 5.67 -3.84 -5.56
C CYS A 150 7.20 -3.63 -5.60
N ASN A 151 7.95 -4.26 -4.69
CA ASN A 151 9.41 -4.23 -4.68
C ASN A 151 10.02 -4.86 -5.95
N LYS A 152 9.45 -5.94 -6.48
CA LYS A 152 9.93 -6.59 -7.72
C LYS A 152 9.65 -5.74 -8.96
N ILE A 153 8.45 -5.15 -9.07
CA ILE A 153 8.16 -4.17 -10.13
C ILE A 153 9.16 -3.03 -10.06
N LEU A 154 9.37 -2.44 -8.88
CA LEU A 154 10.20 -1.25 -8.72
C LEU A 154 11.68 -1.47 -9.04
N GLN A 155 12.20 -2.71 -8.90
CA GLN A 155 13.56 -3.06 -9.33
C GLN A 155 13.77 -3.01 -10.86
N GLU A 156 12.73 -3.15 -11.67
CA GLU A 156 12.84 -3.04 -13.15
C GLU A 156 12.76 -1.58 -13.66
N PHE A 157 12.34 -0.61 -12.83
CA PHE A 157 12.10 0.81 -13.22
C PHE A 157 13.20 1.80 -12.83
N ASP A 158 14.43 1.34 -12.62
CA ASP A 158 15.41 2.00 -11.75
C ASP A 158 15.70 3.50 -12.04
N ILE A 159 15.58 3.98 -13.28
CA ILE A 159 15.86 5.40 -13.61
C ILE A 159 14.58 6.26 -13.70
N GLU A 160 13.50 5.75 -14.27
CA GLU A 160 12.24 6.52 -14.41
C GLU A 160 11.48 6.60 -13.10
N PHE A 161 11.45 5.51 -12.32
CA PHE A 161 10.79 5.49 -11.01
C PHE A 161 11.39 6.55 -10.09
N ASN A 162 12.71 6.58 -9.99
CA ASN A 162 13.43 7.55 -9.17
C ASN A 162 13.14 9.01 -9.56
N ARG A 163 12.92 9.31 -10.85
CA ARG A 163 12.55 10.64 -11.31
C ARG A 163 11.11 11.00 -10.96
N SER A 164 10.16 10.10 -11.19
CA SER A 164 8.75 10.32 -10.87
C SER A 164 8.52 10.38 -9.36
N PHE A 165 9.20 9.53 -8.60
CA PHE A 165 9.17 9.51 -7.14
C PHE A 165 9.65 10.83 -6.52
N LYS A 166 10.74 11.42 -7.03
CA LYS A 166 11.16 12.76 -6.57
C LYS A 166 10.09 13.81 -6.78
N ARG A 167 9.46 13.83 -7.96
CA ARG A 167 8.39 14.79 -8.27
C ARG A 167 7.21 14.61 -7.32
N LEU A 168 6.95 13.38 -6.91
CA LEU A 168 5.91 13.06 -5.94
C LEU A 168 6.26 13.55 -4.53
N ALA A 169 7.46 13.20 -4.04
CA ALA A 169 7.92 13.58 -2.72
C ALA A 169 8.14 15.10 -2.56
N ALA A 170 8.45 15.79 -3.65
CA ALA A 170 8.53 17.26 -3.73
C ALA A 170 7.26 17.91 -4.31
N GLY A 171 6.15 17.17 -4.41
CA GLY A 171 4.91 17.65 -5.02
C GLY A 171 4.25 18.77 -4.22
N GLU A 172 3.55 19.68 -4.91
CA GLU A 172 2.84 20.80 -4.26
C GLU A 172 1.70 20.31 -3.36
N TRP A 173 1.04 19.22 -3.74
CA TRP A 173 -0.08 18.63 -3.01
C TRP A 173 0.42 17.78 -1.83
N PHE A 174 -0.11 18.05 -0.64
CA PHE A 174 0.31 17.33 0.57
C PHE A 174 -0.06 15.84 0.52
N THR A 175 -1.10 15.44 -0.21
CA THR A 175 -1.50 14.04 -0.42
C THR A 175 -0.40 13.26 -1.14
N ALA A 176 0.20 13.84 -2.19
CA ALA A 176 1.34 13.26 -2.89
C ALA A 176 2.53 13.03 -1.94
N ARG A 177 2.81 14.02 -1.08
CA ARG A 177 3.90 13.93 -0.10
C ARG A 177 3.63 12.88 0.98
N VAL A 178 2.41 12.80 1.50
CA VAL A 178 1.95 11.76 2.43
C VAL A 178 2.22 10.38 1.85
N SER A 179 1.75 10.13 0.63
CA SER A 179 1.88 8.82 -0.02
C SER A 179 3.34 8.48 -0.35
N SER A 180 4.17 9.48 -0.66
CA SER A 180 5.60 9.24 -0.93
C SER A 180 6.37 8.66 0.25
N CYS A 181 5.93 8.89 1.49
CA CYS A 181 6.67 8.49 2.70
C CYS A 181 6.92 6.98 2.79
N GLY A 182 5.96 6.16 2.35
CA GLY A 182 6.08 4.69 2.36
C GLY A 182 6.99 4.11 1.28
N LEU A 183 7.29 4.90 0.23
CA LEU A 183 8.08 4.49 -0.93
C LEU A 183 9.59 4.62 -0.72
N PHE A 184 10.03 5.43 0.25
CA PHE A 184 11.46 5.68 0.47
C PHE A 184 12.26 4.40 0.76
N ARG A 185 11.69 3.46 1.53
CA ARG A 185 12.32 2.15 1.79
C ARG A 185 12.55 1.32 0.51
N ILE A 186 11.79 1.61 -0.55
CA ILE A 186 11.86 0.88 -1.82
C ILE A 186 12.77 1.60 -2.81
N ALA A 187 12.63 2.93 -2.92
CA ALA A 187 13.44 3.74 -3.83
C ALA A 187 14.90 3.81 -3.41
N TYR A 188 15.17 3.84 -2.10
CA TYR A 188 16.51 4.11 -1.59
C TYR A 188 17.54 2.99 -1.90
N PRO A 189 17.25 1.69 -1.71
CA PRO A 189 18.24 0.63 -1.94
C PRO A 189 18.79 0.59 -3.36
N SER A 190 17.97 0.85 -4.38
CA SER A 190 18.36 0.78 -5.79
C SER A 190 18.90 2.11 -6.33
N ALA A 191 18.70 3.22 -5.59
CA ALA A 191 19.15 4.53 -6.00
C ALA A 191 20.69 4.63 -6.13
N PRO A 192 21.22 5.32 -7.16
CA PRO A 192 22.61 5.71 -7.22
C PRO A 192 23.01 6.58 -6.01
N GLU A 193 24.29 6.59 -5.63
CA GLU A 193 24.77 7.27 -4.42
C GLU A 193 24.42 8.77 -4.35
N ALA A 194 24.53 9.47 -5.49
CA ALA A 194 24.12 10.86 -5.62
C ALA A 194 22.63 11.06 -5.31
N LEU A 195 21.79 10.10 -5.74
CA LEU A 195 20.36 10.12 -5.50
C LEU A 195 20.04 9.75 -4.05
N LYS A 196 20.69 8.75 -3.45
CA LYS A 196 20.50 8.39 -2.04
C LYS A 196 20.65 9.59 -1.12
N THR A 197 21.67 10.41 -1.36
CA THR A 197 21.90 11.65 -0.60
C THR A 197 20.73 12.62 -0.72
N GLU A 198 20.20 12.79 -1.92
CA GLU A 198 19.03 13.65 -2.16
C GLU A 198 17.76 13.07 -1.55
N LEU A 199 17.55 11.74 -1.59
CA LEU A 199 16.40 11.10 -0.96
C LEU A 199 16.41 11.27 0.55
N ARG A 200 17.57 11.16 1.22
CA ARG A 200 17.67 11.47 2.65
C ARG A 200 17.31 12.93 2.93
N ALA A 201 17.77 13.86 2.10
CA ALA A 201 17.42 15.27 2.24
C ALA A 201 15.92 15.53 2.05
N ILE A 202 15.27 14.90 1.07
CA ILE A 202 13.83 15.03 0.84
C ILE A 202 13.05 14.43 2.02
N TYR A 203 13.44 13.26 2.54
CA TYR A 203 12.75 12.68 3.70
C TYR A 203 12.85 13.58 4.94
N SER A 204 14.01 14.23 5.13
CA SER A 204 14.17 15.24 6.18
C SER A 204 13.17 16.38 6.03
N GLN A 205 12.92 16.86 4.81
CA GLN A 205 11.94 17.89 4.55
C GLN A 205 10.52 17.41 4.86
N LEU A 206 10.18 16.16 4.54
CA LEU A 206 8.88 15.57 4.88
C LEU A 206 8.66 15.47 6.40
N CYS A 207 9.72 15.19 7.17
CA CYS A 207 9.66 15.18 8.64
C CYS A 207 9.42 16.58 9.24
N GLN A 208 9.71 17.65 8.49
CA GLN A 208 9.55 19.05 8.90
C GLN A 208 8.46 19.78 8.10
N ASP A 209 7.60 19.06 7.39
CA ASP A 209 6.58 19.64 6.49
C ASP A 209 5.58 20.53 7.25
N ASP A 210 5.16 21.62 6.62
CA ASP A 210 4.17 22.54 7.18
C ASP A 210 2.84 21.83 7.50
N MET A 211 2.48 20.79 6.75
CA MET A 211 1.24 20.04 6.92
C MET A 211 1.41 18.89 7.92
N PRO A 212 0.70 18.89 9.07
CA PRO A 212 0.80 17.84 10.08
C PRO A 212 0.58 16.41 9.56
N MET A 213 -0.28 16.26 8.54
CA MET A 213 -0.57 14.95 7.95
C MET A 213 0.66 14.35 7.25
N VAL A 214 1.51 15.19 6.64
CA VAL A 214 2.75 14.74 5.98
C VAL A 214 3.76 14.28 7.03
N ARG A 215 3.99 15.09 8.08
CA ARG A 215 4.90 14.72 9.19
C ARG A 215 4.44 13.46 9.90
N ARG A 216 3.12 13.30 10.08
CA ARG A 216 2.52 12.07 10.61
C ARG A 216 2.85 10.87 9.73
N SER A 217 2.71 10.99 8.41
CA SER A 217 3.05 9.91 7.46
C SER A 217 4.54 9.58 7.48
N ALA A 218 5.41 10.59 7.56
CA ALA A 218 6.86 10.41 7.69
C ALA A 218 7.20 9.66 8.99
N ALA A 219 6.62 10.05 10.12
CA ALA A 219 6.83 9.36 11.40
C ALA A 219 6.40 7.89 11.37
N THR A 220 5.24 7.58 10.78
CA THR A 220 4.78 6.20 10.59
C THR A 220 5.77 5.35 9.78
N ASN A 221 6.43 5.94 8.79
CA ASN A 221 7.26 5.20 7.84
C ASN A 221 8.77 5.23 8.15
N LEU A 222 9.22 6.07 9.07
CA LEU A 222 10.64 6.30 9.34
C LEU A 222 11.37 5.01 9.71
N GLY A 223 10.80 4.16 10.57
CA GLY A 223 11.44 2.90 10.98
C GLY A 223 11.70 1.93 9.82
N ASN A 224 10.75 1.83 8.89
CA ASN A 224 10.91 1.00 7.69
C ASN A 224 11.95 1.58 6.73
N PHE A 225 11.99 2.90 6.59
CA PHE A 225 13.02 3.55 5.79
C PHE A 225 14.41 3.36 6.40
N ALA A 226 14.54 3.59 7.72
CA ALA A 226 15.77 3.42 8.48
C ALA A 226 16.39 2.03 8.32
N ALA A 227 15.58 0.97 8.27
CA ALA A 227 16.03 -0.41 8.06
C ALA A 227 16.72 -0.65 6.71
N THR A 228 16.62 0.30 5.77
CA THR A 228 17.22 0.22 4.44
C THR A 228 18.43 1.15 4.26
N ILE A 229 18.74 1.95 5.29
CA ILE A 229 19.83 2.93 5.29
C ILE A 229 21.14 2.29 5.78
N GLU A 230 22.26 2.65 5.16
CA GLU A 230 23.59 2.23 5.59
C GLU A 230 23.95 2.83 6.97
N ALA A 231 24.65 2.05 7.82
CA ALA A 231 24.96 2.42 9.20
C ALA A 231 25.54 3.84 9.42
N PRO A 232 26.42 4.38 8.56
CA PRO A 232 26.92 5.76 8.71
C PRO A 232 25.82 6.82 8.63
N HIS A 233 24.82 6.60 7.78
CA HIS A 233 23.71 7.52 7.57
C HIS A 233 22.58 7.31 8.57
N LEU A 234 22.45 6.11 9.15
CA LEU A 234 21.48 5.83 10.20
C LEU A 234 21.72 6.74 11.42
N LYS A 235 22.96 6.83 11.90
CA LYS A 235 23.29 7.62 13.11
C LYS A 235 23.26 9.13 12.89
N VAL A 236 23.42 9.59 11.65
CA VAL A 236 23.51 11.02 11.32
C VAL A 236 22.18 11.52 10.80
N ASP A 237 21.74 11.00 9.65
CA ASP A 237 20.59 11.53 8.93
C ASP A 237 19.29 11.06 9.60
N ILE A 238 19.12 9.75 9.83
CA ILE A 238 17.87 9.19 10.39
C ILE A 238 17.65 9.63 11.84
N MET A 239 18.70 9.62 12.67
CA MET A 239 18.55 10.09 14.06
C MET A 239 18.20 11.57 14.14
N SER A 240 18.74 12.41 13.25
CA SER A 240 18.32 13.82 13.18
C SER A 240 16.85 13.97 12.82
N MET A 241 16.36 13.22 11.83
CA MET A 241 14.94 13.23 11.45
C MET A 241 14.04 12.70 12.58
N PHE A 242 14.50 11.68 13.30
CA PHE A 242 13.81 11.14 14.45
C PHE A 242 13.71 12.19 15.56
N ASP A 243 14.81 12.86 15.89
CA ASP A 243 14.82 13.91 16.91
C ASP A 243 13.82 15.02 16.59
N ASP A 244 13.74 15.48 15.34
CA ASP A 244 12.74 16.46 14.89
C ASP A 244 11.31 16.00 15.18
N LEU A 245 10.97 14.76 14.83
CA LEU A 245 9.64 14.19 15.05
C LEU A 245 9.32 13.98 16.54
N THR A 246 10.33 13.76 17.38
CA THR A 246 10.11 13.65 18.84
C THR A 246 9.73 14.97 19.49
N GLN A 247 10.14 16.09 18.87
CA GLN A 247 9.85 17.44 19.36
C GLN A 247 8.66 18.09 18.64
N ASP A 248 7.93 17.34 17.82
CA ASP A 248 6.81 17.84 17.02
C ASP A 248 5.74 18.51 17.90
N ASP A 249 5.12 19.59 17.40
CA ASP A 249 4.08 20.31 18.13
C ASP A 249 2.79 19.48 18.28
N GLN A 250 2.50 18.63 17.29
CA GLN A 250 1.33 17.77 17.23
C GLN A 250 1.57 16.47 18.00
N ASP A 251 0.74 16.23 19.00
CA ASP A 251 0.86 15.01 19.82
C ASP A 251 0.63 13.72 19.01
N SER A 252 -0.13 13.80 17.92
CA SER A 252 -0.33 12.66 17.02
C SER A 252 0.93 12.22 16.27
N VAL A 253 1.88 13.15 16.02
CA VAL A 253 3.18 12.83 15.42
C VAL A 253 4.12 12.27 16.49
N ARG A 254 4.21 12.93 17.66
CA ARG A 254 5.00 12.43 18.79
C ARG A 254 4.57 11.04 19.23
N LEU A 255 3.28 10.73 19.19
CA LEU A 255 2.75 9.40 19.47
C LEU A 255 3.34 8.33 18.53
N LEU A 256 3.50 8.63 17.25
CA LEU A 256 4.11 7.71 16.28
C LEU A 256 5.64 7.62 16.46
N ALA A 257 6.29 8.70 16.90
CA ALA A 257 7.71 8.65 17.26
C ALA A 257 7.99 7.68 18.42
N VAL A 258 7.02 7.39 19.29
CA VAL A 258 7.14 6.33 20.31
C VAL A 258 7.30 4.95 19.65
N GLU A 259 6.54 4.66 18.59
CA GLU A 259 6.69 3.42 17.82
C GLU A 259 8.04 3.38 17.09
N GLY A 260 8.50 4.56 16.62
CA GLY A 260 9.84 4.76 16.08
C GLY A 260 10.97 4.36 17.04
N CYS A 261 10.80 4.54 18.36
CA CYS A 261 11.79 4.13 19.36
C CYS A 261 12.07 2.62 19.29
N ALA A 262 11.02 1.80 19.16
CA ALA A 262 11.14 0.36 19.08
C ALA A 262 11.76 -0.07 17.75
N ALA A 263 11.36 0.55 16.63
CA ALA A 263 11.91 0.25 15.32
C ALA A 263 13.40 0.59 15.22
N LEU A 264 13.79 1.80 15.64
CA LEU A 264 15.19 2.25 15.61
C LEU A 264 16.05 1.52 16.63
N GLY A 265 15.52 1.20 17.80
CA GLY A 265 16.25 0.46 18.82
C GLY A 265 16.68 -0.94 18.36
N LYS A 266 15.97 -1.56 17.40
CA LYS A 266 16.35 -2.83 16.77
C LYS A 266 17.48 -2.69 15.74
N LEU A 267 17.76 -1.47 15.28
CA LEU A 267 18.76 -1.16 14.25
C LEU A 267 20.07 -0.59 14.84
N LEU A 268 20.02 -0.09 16.07
CA LEU A 268 21.14 0.55 16.76
C LEU A 268 21.84 -0.42 17.71
N GLU A 269 23.10 -0.13 18.04
CA GLU A 269 23.81 -0.86 19.08
C GLU A 269 23.27 -0.47 20.46
N PRO A 270 23.32 -1.35 21.48
CA PRO A 270 22.78 -1.07 22.81
C PRO A 270 23.29 0.24 23.44
N GLN A 271 24.55 0.61 23.16
CA GLN A 271 25.15 1.85 23.64
C GLN A 271 24.48 3.09 23.03
N ASP A 272 24.16 3.04 21.73
CA ASP A 272 23.44 4.12 21.05
C ASP A 272 21.97 4.16 21.48
N CYS A 273 21.34 3.00 21.69
CA CYS A 273 19.98 2.92 22.24
C CYS A 273 19.91 3.60 23.62
N ALA A 274 20.86 3.32 24.51
CA ALA A 274 20.94 3.95 25.81
C ALA A 274 21.22 5.46 25.72
N ALA A 275 22.05 5.90 24.76
CA ALA A 275 22.42 7.29 24.59
C ALA A 275 21.32 8.15 23.94
N HIS A 276 20.55 7.60 23.00
CA HIS A 276 19.65 8.36 22.15
C HIS A 276 18.17 7.97 22.30
N ILE A 277 17.86 6.67 22.38
CA ILE A 277 16.47 6.19 22.42
C ILE A 277 15.90 6.29 23.84
N LEU A 278 16.65 5.84 24.85
CA LEU A 278 16.19 5.84 26.25
C LEU A 278 15.79 7.24 26.77
N PRO A 279 16.56 8.33 26.53
CA PRO A 279 16.15 9.67 26.95
C PRO A 279 14.82 10.12 26.34
N VAL A 280 14.56 9.74 25.08
CA VAL A 280 13.31 10.06 24.38
C VAL A 280 12.13 9.34 25.04
N ILE A 281 12.27 8.06 25.37
CA ILE A 281 11.22 7.30 26.06
C ILE A 281 10.91 7.88 27.44
N VAL A 282 11.95 8.23 28.20
CA VAL A 282 11.79 8.87 29.52
C VAL A 282 11.06 10.20 29.37
N SER A 283 11.44 11.01 28.37
CA SER A 283 10.75 12.25 28.04
C SER A 283 9.27 12.01 27.68
N PHE A 284 8.98 11.06 26.80
CA PHE A 284 7.61 10.73 26.39
C PHE A 284 6.74 10.15 27.51
N SER A 285 7.34 9.45 28.49
CA SER A 285 6.61 9.00 29.69
C SER A 285 6.06 10.17 30.52
N GLN A 286 6.63 11.36 30.33
CA GLN A 286 6.25 12.61 30.98
C GLN A 286 5.63 13.62 29.99
N ASP A 287 5.29 13.19 28.77
CA ASP A 287 4.74 14.07 27.73
C ASP A 287 3.46 14.77 28.20
N LYS A 288 3.22 15.99 27.74
CA LYS A 288 2.00 16.77 28.03
C LYS A 288 0.71 16.03 27.60
N SER A 289 0.75 15.29 26.50
CA SER A 289 -0.38 14.52 25.98
C SER A 289 -0.47 13.16 26.65
N TRP A 290 -1.64 12.85 27.22
CA TRP A 290 -1.89 11.54 27.79
C TRP A 290 -1.82 10.41 26.76
N ARG A 291 -2.08 10.71 25.47
CA ARG A 291 -2.01 9.72 24.39
C ARG A 291 -0.59 9.24 24.14
N VAL A 292 0.39 10.15 24.19
CA VAL A 292 1.81 9.84 24.06
C VAL A 292 2.26 8.99 25.25
N ARG A 293 1.91 9.42 26.49
CA ARG A 293 2.23 8.64 27.71
C ARG A 293 1.61 7.23 27.68
N TYR A 294 0.37 7.12 27.21
CA TYR A 294 -0.31 5.84 27.02
C TYR A 294 0.42 4.95 26.00
N MET A 295 0.87 5.54 24.88
CA MET A 295 1.60 4.79 23.86
C MET A 295 2.93 4.25 24.38
N VAL A 296 3.66 5.02 25.20
CA VAL A 296 4.87 4.53 25.88
C VAL A 296 4.57 3.30 26.72
N ALA A 297 3.48 3.31 27.49
CA ALA A 297 3.07 2.15 28.29
C ALA A 297 2.72 0.94 27.41
N ASN A 298 2.07 1.17 26.26
CA ASN A 298 1.71 0.10 25.31
C ASN A 298 2.93 -0.51 24.61
N GLN A 299 3.97 0.30 24.35
CA GLN A 299 5.21 -0.14 23.67
C GLN A 299 6.35 -0.50 24.64
N LEU A 300 6.10 -0.46 25.96
CA LEU A 300 7.15 -0.59 26.97
C LEU A 300 7.98 -1.87 26.82
N TYR A 301 7.35 -2.98 26.46
CA TYR A 301 8.04 -4.25 26.26
C TYR A 301 9.05 -4.19 25.11
N GLU A 302 8.60 -3.79 23.92
CA GLU A 302 9.43 -3.68 22.72
C GLU A 302 10.56 -2.67 22.93
N VAL A 303 10.26 -1.58 23.61
CA VAL A 303 11.22 -0.55 23.99
C VAL A 303 12.30 -1.10 24.93
N CYS A 304 11.91 -1.80 25.99
CA CYS A 304 12.87 -2.39 26.93
C CYS A 304 13.74 -3.45 26.26
N GLU A 305 13.16 -4.24 25.35
CA GLU A 305 13.92 -5.22 24.55
C GLU A 305 14.98 -4.53 23.69
N ALA A 306 14.64 -3.38 23.09
CA ALA A 306 15.55 -2.64 22.21
C ALA A 306 16.73 -1.97 22.96
N VAL A 307 16.51 -1.48 24.19
CA VAL A 307 17.58 -0.85 25.00
C VAL A 307 18.45 -1.90 25.72
N GLY A 308 17.91 -3.10 25.96
CA GLY A 308 18.62 -4.19 26.62
C GLY A 308 18.65 -4.09 28.16
N PRO A 309 19.30 -5.05 28.85
CA PRO A 309 19.17 -5.26 30.30
C PRO A 309 20.04 -4.35 31.18
N GLU A 310 20.97 -3.57 30.63
CA GLU A 310 21.92 -2.75 31.39
C GLU A 310 21.69 -1.21 31.44
N PRO A 311 20.48 -0.60 31.28
CA PRO A 311 20.38 0.86 31.20
C PRO A 311 20.15 1.57 32.55
N THR A 312 20.12 0.83 33.67
CA THR A 312 19.84 1.35 35.03
C THR A 312 21.08 1.47 35.90
#